data_AF-A0A9D7F8F3-F1
#
_entry.id   AF-A0A9D7F8F3-F1
#
_cell.length_a   1.000
_cell.length_b   1.000
_cell.length_c   1.000
_cell.angle_alpha   90.00
_cell.angle_beta   90.00
_cell.angle_gamma   90.00
#
_symmetry.space_group_name_H-M   'P 1'
#
loop_
_entity.id
_entity.type
_entity.pdbx_description
1 polymer ?
#
loop_
_entity_poly.entity_id
_entity_poly.type
_entity_poly.pdbx_seq_one_letter_code
_entity_poly.pdbx_strand_id
1 'polypeptide(L)'
;MKKINSESELRETILQLERQQEQEGKMLREQFHLAYDSIKPVNLIKSTLSEAIESRDLKDNLFNAAVGLTTGFLSKVLFEGKNSSPLKKLLGTALMFGITRLITQNPGALKTFGKKLLNITRKK
;
A
#
# COMPACT_ATOMS: atom_id res chain seq x y z
N MET A 1 17.41 35.51 -38.21
CA MET A 1 17.72 34.36 -39.12
C MET A 1 18.99 34.69 -39.87
N LYS A 2 20.03 33.84 -39.79
CA LYS A 2 21.22 33.98 -40.65
C LYS A 2 20.82 33.68 -42.10
N LYS A 3 21.13 34.57 -43.03
CA LYS A 3 20.99 34.31 -44.47
C LYS A 3 22.13 33.40 -44.90
N ILE A 4 21.79 32.22 -45.40
CA ILE A 4 22.75 31.24 -45.91
C ILE A 4 23.15 31.67 -47.31
N ASN A 5 24.44 31.88 -47.56
CA ASN A 5 24.92 32.44 -48.84
C ASN A 5 25.81 31.48 -49.64
N SER A 6 26.07 30.25 -49.14
CA SER A 6 26.84 29.22 -49.85
C SER A 6 26.29 27.81 -49.62
N GLU A 7 26.53 26.88 -50.56
CA GLU A 7 26.13 25.47 -50.41
C GLU A 7 26.72 24.80 -49.17
N SER A 8 27.95 25.16 -48.79
CA SER A 8 28.63 24.60 -47.61
C SER A 8 27.91 25.02 -46.32
N GLU A 9 27.55 26.29 -46.21
CA GLU A 9 26.83 26.84 -45.06
C GLU A 9 25.40 26.27 -44.96
N LEU A 10 24.77 25.95 -46.10
CA LEU A 10 23.49 25.26 -46.13
C LEU A 10 23.57 23.84 -45.56
N ARG A 11 24.57 23.06 -45.98
CA ARG A 11 24.77 21.69 -45.48
C ARG A 11 25.09 21.65 -43.99
N GLU A 12 25.94 22.55 -43.51
CA GLU A 12 26.24 22.67 -42.07
C GLU A 12 24.99 23.02 -41.27
N THR A 13 24.16 23.94 -41.78
CA THR A 13 22.91 24.32 -41.13
C THR A 13 21.93 23.15 -41.10
N ILE A 14 21.80 22.38 -42.18
CA ILE A 14 20.95 21.16 -42.22
C ILE A 14 21.42 20.16 -41.16
N LEU A 15 22.71 19.85 -41.12
CA LEU A 15 23.28 18.92 -40.13
C LEU A 15 23.09 19.41 -38.69
N GLN A 16 23.13 20.72 -38.46
CA GLN A 16 22.84 21.30 -37.15
C GLN A 16 21.37 21.15 -36.78
N LEU A 17 20.46 21.45 -37.71
CA LEU A 17 19.02 21.33 -37.49
C LEU A 17 18.58 19.88 -37.30
N GLU A 18 19.17 18.93 -38.02
CA GLU A 18 18.90 17.49 -37.83
C GLU A 18 19.31 17.03 -36.44
N ARG A 19 20.50 17.44 -35.95
CA ARG A 19 20.94 17.15 -34.59
C ARG A 19 20.02 17.77 -33.54
N GLN A 20 19.61 19.02 -33.77
CA GLN A 20 18.68 19.71 -32.87
C GLN A 20 17.31 19.02 -32.84
N GLN A 21 16.78 18.64 -33.99
CA GLN A 21 15.51 17.93 -34.10
C GLN A 21 15.57 16.56 -33.40
N GLU A 22 16.67 15.82 -33.53
CA GLU A 22 16.86 14.54 -32.83
C GLU A 22 16.88 14.75 -31.30
N GLN A 23 17.58 15.77 -30.82
CA GLN A 23 17.63 16.11 -29.39
C GLN A 23 16.27 16.54 -28.85
N GLU A 24 15.55 17.41 -29.57
CA GLU A 24 14.21 17.85 -29.21
C GLU A 24 13.22 16.69 -29.18
N GLY A 25 13.32 15.77 -30.15
CA GLY A 25 12.49 14.55 -30.18
C GLY A 25 12.73 13.63 -28.98
N LYS A 26 14.00 13.46 -28.56
CA LYS A 26 14.34 12.69 -27.34
C LYS A 26 13.75 13.35 -26.10
N MET A 27 13.94 14.65 -25.95
CA MET A 27 13.43 15.42 -24.81
C MET A 27 11.91 15.37 -24.72
N LEU A 28 11.20 15.50 -25.86
CA LEU A 28 9.75 15.41 -25.90
C LEU A 28 9.26 14.03 -25.44
N ARG A 29 9.96 12.96 -25.85
CA ARG A 29 9.62 11.60 -25.45
C ARG A 29 9.82 11.37 -23.95
N GLU A 30 10.89 11.91 -23.38
CA GLU A 30 11.13 11.86 -21.93
C GLU A 30 10.06 12.64 -21.16
N GLN A 31 9.74 13.87 -21.58
CA GLN A 31 8.68 14.65 -20.95
C GLN A 31 7.31 13.96 -21.04
N PHE A 32 7.00 13.35 -22.18
CA PHE A 32 5.78 12.55 -22.33
C PHE A 32 5.77 11.37 -21.37
N HIS A 33 6.89 10.65 -21.24
CA HIS A 33 6.98 9.53 -20.31
C HIS A 33 6.79 9.98 -18.85
N LEU A 34 7.41 11.07 -18.45
CA LEU A 34 7.26 11.65 -17.10
C LEU A 34 5.83 12.12 -16.84
N ALA A 35 5.19 12.77 -17.81
CA ALA A 35 3.80 13.20 -17.69
C ALA A 35 2.84 12.01 -17.64
N TYR A 36 3.08 10.98 -18.47
CA TYR A 36 2.31 9.74 -18.42
C TYR A 36 2.48 9.02 -17.08
N ASP A 37 3.70 8.99 -16.56
CA ASP A 37 3.98 8.38 -15.28
C ASP A 37 3.35 9.19 -14.13
N SER A 38 3.34 10.51 -14.17
CA SER A 38 2.77 11.34 -13.09
C SER A 38 1.26 11.16 -12.94
N ILE A 39 0.53 10.92 -14.03
CA ILE A 39 -0.92 10.67 -14.01
C ILE A 39 -1.28 9.23 -13.63
N LYS A 40 -0.30 8.32 -13.51
CA LYS A 40 -0.59 6.95 -13.07
C LYS A 40 -1.17 7.00 -11.65
N PRO A 41 -2.27 6.28 -11.37
CA PRO A 41 -2.90 6.29 -10.05
C PRO A 41 -1.93 5.98 -8.91
N VAL A 42 -0.97 5.08 -9.14
CA VAL A 42 0.06 4.73 -8.15
C VAL A 42 0.95 5.92 -7.79
N ASN A 43 1.35 6.73 -8.78
CA ASN A 43 2.19 7.91 -8.54
C ASN A 43 1.40 9.06 -7.91
N LEU A 44 0.11 9.20 -8.24
CA LEU A 44 -0.80 10.14 -7.58
C LEU A 44 -1.04 9.77 -6.10
N ILE A 45 -1.27 8.49 -5.80
CA ILE A 45 -1.38 8.01 -4.42
C ILE A 45 -0.05 8.24 -3.68
N LYS A 46 1.08 7.96 -4.32
CA LYS A 46 2.40 8.17 -3.73
C LYS A 46 2.65 9.64 -3.42
N SER A 47 2.39 10.56 -4.35
CA SER A 47 2.60 11.99 -4.12
C SER A 47 1.69 12.53 -3.02
N THR A 48 0.40 12.16 -3.05
CA THR A 48 -0.57 12.59 -2.03
C THR A 48 -0.27 12.02 -0.65
N LEU A 49 0.16 10.75 -0.53
CA LEU A 49 0.58 10.20 0.76
C LEU A 49 1.87 10.84 1.27
N SER A 50 2.84 11.08 0.39
CA SER A 50 4.11 11.69 0.80
C SER A 50 3.88 13.11 1.34
N GLU A 51 3.06 13.90 0.64
CA GLU A 51 2.65 15.24 1.09
C GLU A 51 1.78 15.19 2.36
N ALA A 52 0.93 14.18 2.50
CA ALA A 52 0.14 13.98 3.71
C ALA A 52 0.99 13.61 4.94
N ILE A 53 2.09 12.88 4.76
CA ILE A 53 2.95 12.46 5.89
C ILE A 53 3.83 13.62 6.40
N GLU A 54 4.08 14.64 5.58
CA GLU A 54 4.87 15.82 5.97
C GLU A 54 4.15 16.73 6.96
N SER A 55 2.81 16.77 6.96
CA SER A 55 2.05 17.51 7.95
C SER A 55 1.67 16.64 9.16
N ARG A 56 1.86 17.20 10.37
CA ARG A 56 1.62 16.49 11.63
C ARG A 56 0.16 16.03 11.79
N ASP A 57 -0.80 16.88 11.39
CA ASP A 57 -2.23 16.59 11.52
C ASP A 57 -2.71 15.51 10.54
N LEU A 58 -2.21 15.49 9.30
CA LEU A 58 -2.56 14.46 8.33
C LEU A 58 -1.95 13.10 8.69
N LYS A 59 -0.78 13.08 9.34
CA LYS A 59 -0.18 11.84 9.85
C LYS A 59 -1.10 11.15 10.87
N ASP A 60 -1.67 11.91 11.81
CA ASP A 60 -2.59 11.36 12.81
C ASP A 60 -3.89 10.87 12.16
N ASN A 61 -4.42 11.61 11.18
CA ASN A 61 -5.60 11.19 10.42
C ASN A 61 -5.34 9.93 9.57
N LEU A 62 -4.18 9.82 8.93
CA LEU A 62 -3.77 8.65 8.16
C LEU A 62 -3.57 7.42 9.07
N PHE A 63 -2.99 7.62 10.25
CA PHE A 63 -2.87 6.56 11.25
C PHE A 63 -4.24 6.07 11.71
N ASN A 64 -5.14 6.99 12.05
CA ASN A 64 -6.51 6.65 12.45
C ASN A 64 -7.27 5.94 11.31
N ALA A 65 -7.10 6.38 10.06
CA ALA A 65 -7.68 5.72 8.90
C ALA A 65 -7.10 4.31 8.69
N ALA A 66 -5.78 4.14 8.80
CA ALA A 66 -5.13 2.83 8.70
C ALA A 66 -5.60 1.87 9.79
N VAL A 67 -5.71 2.36 11.03
CA VAL A 67 -6.27 1.60 12.16
C VAL A 67 -7.73 1.25 11.90
N GLY A 68 -8.54 2.20 11.43
CA GLY A 68 -9.95 1.99 11.10
C GLY A 68 -10.15 0.95 9.99
N LEU A 69 -9.36 1.02 8.92
CA LEU A 69 -9.38 0.07 7.82
C LEU A 69 -8.94 -1.32 8.27
N THR A 70 -7.85 -1.40 9.03
CA THR A 70 -7.34 -2.68 9.55
C THR A 70 -8.33 -3.31 10.51
N THR A 71 -8.86 -2.51 11.45
CA THR A 71 -9.85 -2.96 12.42
C THR A 71 -11.16 -3.35 11.74
N GLY A 72 -11.62 -2.59 10.76
CA GLY A 72 -12.81 -2.90 9.96
C GLY A 72 -12.64 -4.17 9.13
N PHE A 73 -11.48 -4.37 8.51
CA PHE A 73 -11.15 -5.60 7.78
C PHE A 73 -11.08 -6.81 8.72
N LEU A 74 -10.41 -6.70 9.86
CA LEU A 74 -10.37 -7.75 10.88
C LEU A 74 -11.77 -8.05 11.41
N SER A 75 -12.58 -7.02 11.67
CA SER A 75 -13.97 -7.17 12.09
C SER A 75 -14.79 -7.93 11.05
N LYS A 76 -14.68 -7.55 9.77
CA LYS A 76 -15.37 -8.24 8.66
C LYS A 76 -14.97 -9.71 8.55
N VAL A 77 -13.67 -10.01 8.68
CA VAL A 77 -13.14 -11.39 8.66
C VAL A 77 -13.66 -12.22 9.84
N LEU A 78 -13.75 -11.62 11.03
CA LEU A 78 -14.15 -12.32 12.25
C LEU A 78 -15.67 -12.51 12.33
N PHE A 79 -16.44 -11.45 12.05
CA PHE A 79 -17.86 -11.35 12.35
C PHE A 79 -18.81 -11.48 11.15
N GLU A 80 -18.40 -11.05 9.94
CA GLU A 80 -19.35 -10.82 8.82
C GLU A 80 -19.26 -11.84 7.66
N GLY A 81 -18.25 -12.71 7.63
CA GLY A 81 -18.02 -13.63 6.50
C GLY A 81 -18.85 -14.92 6.51
N LYS A 82 -19.88 -15.00 5.65
CA LYS A 82 -20.46 -16.26 5.16
C LYS A 82 -19.37 -17.02 4.36
N ASN A 83 -19.08 -18.23 4.80
CA ASN A 83 -18.04 -19.17 4.33
C ASN A 83 -16.61 -18.92 4.83
N SER A 84 -16.15 -19.90 5.61
CA SER A 84 -14.80 -20.29 6.03
C SER A 84 -13.60 -19.74 5.23
N SER A 85 -13.36 -18.43 5.27
CA SER A 85 -12.15 -17.83 4.70
C SER A 85 -10.88 -18.47 5.31
N PRO A 86 -9.85 -18.81 4.52
CA PRO A 86 -8.62 -19.42 5.00
C PRO A 86 -7.97 -18.65 6.16
N LEU A 87 -8.12 -17.32 6.17
CA LEU A 87 -7.58 -16.46 7.22
C LEU A 87 -8.26 -16.70 8.58
N LYS A 88 -9.58 -16.93 8.60
CA LYS A 88 -10.31 -17.24 9.83
C LYS A 88 -9.90 -18.60 10.40
N LYS A 89 -9.63 -19.58 9.53
CA LYS A 89 -9.08 -20.89 9.96
C LYS A 89 -7.69 -20.70 10.56
N LEU A 90 -6.81 -19.94 9.91
CA LEU A 90 -5.47 -19.67 10.41
C LEU A 90 -5.50 -19.00 11.80
N LEU A 91 -6.32 -17.97 11.97
CA LEU A 91 -6.49 -17.27 13.25
C LEU A 91 -7.08 -18.19 14.32
N GLY A 92 -8.09 -19.00 13.97
CA GLY A 92 -8.68 -19.99 14.87
C GLY A 92 -7.68 -21.07 15.29
N THR A 93 -6.87 -21.57 14.37
CA THR A 93 -5.80 -22.55 14.65
C THR A 93 -4.70 -21.94 15.51
N ALA A 94 -4.28 -20.69 15.26
CA ALA A 94 -3.29 -20.02 16.09
C ALA A 94 -3.79 -19.79 17.53
N LEU A 95 -5.05 -19.36 17.69
CA LEU A 95 -5.71 -19.24 18.99
C LEU A 95 -5.78 -20.59 19.70
N MET A 96 -6.22 -21.64 19.01
CA MET A 96 -6.31 -22.98 19.54
C MET A 96 -4.94 -23.51 19.95
N PHE A 97 -3.91 -23.26 19.16
CA PHE A 97 -2.52 -23.65 19.45
C PHE A 97 -1.99 -22.92 20.70
N GLY A 98 -2.24 -21.62 20.82
CA GLY A 98 -1.87 -20.84 22.01
C GLY A 98 -2.57 -21.35 23.28
N ILE A 99 -3.88 -21.55 23.22
CA ILE A 99 -4.67 -22.12 24.32
C ILE A 99 -4.16 -23.53 24.69
N THR A 100 -3.92 -24.38 23.70
CA THR A 100 -3.41 -25.74 23.91
C THR A 100 -2.02 -25.73 24.54
N ARG A 101 -1.13 -24.83 24.13
CA ARG A 101 0.20 -24.68 24.74
C ARG A 101 0.13 -24.25 26.20
N LEU A 102 -0.78 -23.33 26.54
CA LEU A 102 -0.99 -22.92 27.94
C LEU A 102 -1.59 -24.04 28.79
N ILE A 103 -2.53 -24.81 28.24
CA ILE A 103 -3.16 -25.96 28.91
C ILE A 103 -2.16 -27.10 29.14
N THR A 104 -1.34 -27.41 28.14
CA THR A 104 -0.34 -28.50 28.21
C THR A 104 0.80 -28.16 29.17
N GLN A 105 1.22 -26.89 29.25
CA GLN A 105 2.23 -26.44 30.20
C GLN A 105 1.68 -26.28 31.63
N ASN A 106 0.38 -26.01 31.80
CA ASN A 106 -0.26 -25.83 33.10
C ASN A 106 -1.62 -26.56 33.15
N PRO A 107 -1.64 -27.89 33.38
CA PRO A 107 -2.88 -28.67 33.43
C PRO A 107 -3.85 -28.21 34.53
N GLY A 108 -3.34 -27.58 35.60
CA GLY A 108 -4.15 -26.94 36.64
C GLY A 108 -4.95 -25.73 36.15
N ALA A 109 -4.44 -25.00 35.14
CA ALA A 109 -5.09 -23.83 34.56
C ALA A 109 -6.39 -24.20 33.83
N LEU A 110 -6.45 -25.40 33.21
CA LEU A 110 -7.68 -25.89 32.60
C LEU A 110 -8.77 -26.17 33.64
N LYS A 111 -8.39 -26.71 34.80
CA LYS A 111 -9.34 -27.02 35.88
C LYS A 111 -9.91 -25.76 36.51
N THR A 112 -9.11 -24.70 36.64
CA THR A 112 -9.57 -23.38 37.13
C THR A 112 -10.36 -22.61 36.08
N PHE A 113 -9.94 -22.60 34.81
CA PHE A 113 -10.73 -22.00 33.72
C PHE A 113 -12.07 -22.70 33.51
N GLY A 114 -12.07 -24.03 33.48
CA GLY A 114 -13.29 -24.84 33.38
C GLY A 114 -14.23 -24.62 34.57
N LYS A 115 -13.71 -24.62 35.81
CA LYS A 115 -14.51 -24.28 37.00
C LYS A 115 -15.05 -22.85 36.97
N LYS A 116 -14.28 -21.88 36.47
CA LYS A 116 -14.69 -20.47 36.37
C LYS A 116 -15.79 -20.29 35.33
N LEU A 117 -15.67 -20.92 34.16
CA LEU A 117 -16.71 -20.92 33.13
C LEU A 117 -17.99 -21.62 33.61
N LEU A 118 -17.87 -22.81 34.21
CA LEU A 118 -19.01 -23.54 34.79
C LEU A 118 -19.71 -22.75 35.89
N ASN A 119 -18.96 -22.05 36.75
CA ASN A 119 -19.54 -21.20 37.80
C ASN A 119 -20.24 -19.96 37.23
N ILE A 120 -19.78 -19.40 36.11
CA ILE A 120 -20.45 -18.27 35.44
C ILE A 120 -21.77 -18.75 34.80
N THR A 121 -21.80 -19.93 34.18
CA THR A 121 -23.02 -20.49 33.58
C THR A 121 -24.01 -21.04 34.61
N ARG A 122 -23.54 -21.44 35.81
CA ARG A 122 -24.37 -21.96 36.91
C ARG A 122 -24.87 -20.87 37.87
N LYS A 123 -24.42 -19.62 37.72
CA LYS A 123 -24.92 -18.45 38.49
C LYS A 123 -26.09 -17.72 37.82
N LYS A 124 -26.70 -18.33 36.82
CA LYS A 124 -27.96 -17.92 36.21
C LYS A 124 -29.01 -18.99 36.50
#